data_AF-A0A8X6YQM9-F1
#
_entry.id   AF-A0A8X6YQM9-F1
#
_cell.length_a   1.000
_cell.length_b   1.000
_cell.length_c   1.000
_cell.angle_alpha   90.00
_cell.angle_beta   90.00
_cell.angle_gamma   90.00
#
_symmetry.space_group_name_H-M   'P 1'
#
loop_
_entity.id
_entity.type
_entity.pdbx_description
1 polymer ?
#
loop_
_entity_poly.entity_id
_entity_poly.type
_entity_poly.pdbx_seq_one_letter_code
_entity_poly.pdbx_strand_id
1 'polypeptide(L)'
;MNYFPTATLTVFEEDAITNQLRRVGFIHRMLPPNACEELNCFPPELIATPIPTVKFGEITVPAPRDGIEIQKYLFPYSWWKEVTPLNCRITTE
;
A
#
# COMPACT_ATOMS: atom_id res chain seq x y z
N MET A 1 -9.07 15.05 -21.69
CA MET A 1 -8.94 13.60 -21.37
C MET A 1 -9.91 13.29 -20.25
N ASN A 2 -10.92 12.44 -20.50
CA ASN A 2 -11.85 12.02 -19.45
C ASN A 2 -11.15 10.98 -18.57
N TYR A 3 -10.88 11.34 -17.31
CA TYR A 3 -10.38 10.39 -16.30
C TYR A 3 -11.56 9.58 -15.78
N PHE A 4 -11.67 8.32 -16.21
CA PHE A 4 -12.53 7.36 -15.54
C PHE A 4 -11.82 6.85 -14.28
N PRO A 5 -12.53 6.67 -13.16
CA PRO A 5 -11.93 6.12 -11.95
C PRO A 5 -11.46 4.68 -12.22
N THR A 6 -10.19 4.42 -11.93
CA THR A 6 -9.57 3.09 -12.04
C THR A 6 -9.11 2.62 -10.67
N ALA A 7 -9.24 1.32 -10.39
CA ALA A 7 -8.69 0.68 -9.21
C ALA A 7 -7.65 -0.37 -9.60
N THR A 8 -6.59 -0.49 -8.80
CA THR A 8 -5.51 -1.47 -9.01
C THR A 8 -5.50 -2.47 -7.86
N LEU A 9 -5.54 -3.76 -8.18
CA LEU A 9 -5.34 -4.83 -7.22
C LEU A 9 -3.86 -5.25 -7.21
N THR A 10 -3.22 -5.21 -6.04
CA THR A 10 -1.86 -5.71 -5.85
C THR A 10 -1.89 -6.86 -4.85
N VAL A 11 -1.20 -7.96 -5.19
CA VAL A 11 -1.15 -9.17 -4.37
C VAL A 11 0.20 -9.24 -3.65
N PHE A 12 0.15 -9.66 -2.40
CA PHE A 12 1.31 -9.90 -1.55
C PHE A 12 1.25 -11.32 -1.00
N GLU A 13 2.40 -11.98 -0.89
CA GLU A 13 2.56 -13.31 -0.30
C GLU A 13 3.62 -13.25 0.79
N GLU A 14 3.45 -14.05 1.83
CA GLU A 14 4.43 -14.16 2.92
C GLU A 14 5.64 -14.96 2.45
N ASP A 15 6.83 -14.41 2.65
CA ASP A 15 8.08 -15.09 2.35
C ASP A 15 8.63 -15.79 3.59
N ALA A 16 8.83 -17.11 3.49
CA ALA A 16 9.30 -17.93 4.59
C ALA A 16 10.76 -17.67 5.02
N ILE A 17 11.55 -16.96 4.22
CA ILE A 17 12.96 -16.65 4.54
C ILE A 17 13.05 -15.34 5.31
N THR A 18 12.37 -14.28 4.83
CA THR A 18 12.41 -12.97 5.46
C THR A 18 11.33 -12.76 6.52
N ASN A 19 10.32 -13.63 6.56
CA ASN A 19 9.13 -13.50 7.41
C ASN A 19 8.40 -12.16 7.17
N GLN A 20 8.30 -11.76 5.90
CA GLN A 20 7.65 -10.53 5.46
C GLN A 20 6.66 -10.81 4.34
N LEU A 21 5.62 -10.00 4.25
CA LEU A 21 4.77 -9.95 3.07
C LEU A 21 5.49 -9.19 1.97
N ARG A 22 5.58 -9.76 0.78
CA ARG A 22 6.20 -9.14 -0.39
C ARG A 22 5.28 -9.15 -1.59
N ARG A 23 5.39 -8.13 -2.43
CA ARG A 23 4.62 -8.03 -3.68
C ARG A 23 4.99 -9.18 -4.59
N VAL A 24 3.97 -9.81 -5.16
CA VAL A 24 4.17 -10.90 -6.12
C VAL A 24 3.79 -10.48 -7.54
N GLY A 25 4.19 -11.32 -8.47
CA GLY A 25 4.04 -11.13 -9.91
C GLY A 25 5.19 -11.79 -10.65
N PHE A 26 5.03 -12.01 -11.95
CA PHE A 26 6.05 -12.72 -12.74
C PHE A 26 7.43 -12.06 -12.64
N ILE A 27 7.49 -10.73 -12.76
CA ILE A 27 8.73 -9.95 -12.64
C ILE A 27 9.28 -9.99 -11.20
N HIS A 28 8.42 -9.78 -10.20
CA HIS A 28 8.83 -9.76 -8.79
C HIS A 28 9.36 -11.12 -8.31
N ARG A 29 8.83 -12.24 -8.81
CA ARG A 29 9.32 -13.59 -8.46
C ARG A 29 10.73 -13.89 -8.98
N MET A 30 11.27 -13.08 -9.88
CA MET A 30 12.66 -13.19 -10.34
C MET A 30 13.65 -12.43 -9.45
N LEU A 31 13.17 -11.58 -8.54
CA LEU A 31 14.03 -10.78 -7.67
C LEU A 31 14.48 -11.60 -6.44
N PRO A 32 15.67 -11.29 -5.88
CA PRO A 32 16.11 -11.89 -4.62
C PRO A 32 15.09 -11.66 -3.48
N PRO A 33 14.94 -12.59 -2.53
CA PRO A 33 13.97 -12.47 -1.44
C PRO A 33 14.10 -11.21 -0.58
N ASN A 34 15.31 -10.64 -0.50
CA ASN A 34 15.66 -9.47 0.28
C ASN A 34 15.58 -8.14 -0.49
N ALA A 35 15.14 -8.15 -1.76
CA ALA A 35 14.99 -6.95 -2.60
C ALA A 35 13.73 -6.14 -2.23
N CYS A 36 13.63 -5.72 -0.96
CA CYS A 36 12.38 -5.20 -0.40
C CYS A 36 11.99 -3.80 -0.87
N GLU A 37 12.93 -3.04 -1.40
CA GLU A 37 12.64 -1.75 -2.04
C GLU A 37 11.83 -1.96 -3.32
N GLU A 38 12.17 -2.98 -4.11
CA GLU A 38 11.45 -3.34 -5.34
C GLU A 38 10.21 -4.21 -5.07
N LEU A 39 10.27 -5.04 -4.03
CA LEU A 39 9.20 -5.96 -3.64
C LEU A 39 8.17 -5.34 -2.71
N ASN A 40 8.35 -4.08 -2.28
CA ASN A 40 7.44 -3.38 -1.35
C ASN A 40 7.12 -4.22 -0.10
N CYS A 41 8.14 -4.76 0.55
CA CYS A 41 7.93 -5.66 1.69
C CYS A 41 7.35 -4.93 2.91
N PHE A 42 6.52 -5.62 3.70
CA PHE A 42 6.06 -5.12 5.00
C PHE A 42 5.82 -6.25 6.03
N PRO A 43 5.81 -5.93 7.35
CA PRO A 43 5.58 -6.93 8.40
C PRO A 43 4.15 -7.52 8.38
N PRO A 44 3.98 -8.84 8.54
CA PRO A 44 2.66 -9.49 8.54
C PRO A 44 1.71 -8.96 9.64
N GLU A 45 2.24 -8.46 10.75
CA GLU A 45 1.49 -7.98 11.91
C GLU A 45 0.53 -6.84 11.54
N LEU A 46 0.92 -6.02 10.55
CA LEU A 46 0.11 -4.90 10.06
C LEU A 46 -1.22 -5.34 9.43
N ILE A 47 -1.30 -6.59 8.94
CA ILE A 47 -2.53 -7.16 8.36
C ILE A 47 -2.99 -8.44 9.07
N ALA A 48 -2.44 -8.75 10.24
CA ALA A 48 -2.86 -9.91 11.03
C ALA A 48 -4.38 -9.90 11.24
N THR A 49 -5.00 -11.05 11.51
CA THR A 49 -6.42 -11.11 11.88
C THR A 49 -6.62 -10.91 13.38
N PRO A 50 -7.71 -10.23 13.83
CA PRO A 50 -8.75 -9.61 13.03
C PRO A 50 -8.29 -8.27 12.44
N ILE A 51 -8.49 -8.05 11.15
CA ILE A 51 -8.10 -6.81 10.47
C ILE A 51 -9.05 -5.69 10.91
N PRO A 52 -8.55 -4.53 11.38
CA PRO A 52 -9.42 -3.42 11.77
C PRO A 52 -10.11 -2.81 10.56
N THR A 53 -11.17 -2.07 10.81
CA THR A 53 -11.95 -1.41 9.76
C THR A 53 -11.91 0.09 9.90
N VAL A 54 -11.88 0.80 8.79
CA VAL A 54 -11.90 2.26 8.73
C VAL A 54 -13.05 2.75 7.85
N LYS A 55 -13.55 3.94 8.14
CA LYS A 55 -14.54 4.61 7.29
C LYS A 55 -13.85 5.20 6.07
N PHE A 56 -14.33 4.85 4.88
CA PHE A 56 -13.87 5.38 3.60
C PHE A 56 -15.07 5.94 2.83
N GLY A 57 -15.28 7.25 2.92
CA GLY A 57 -16.51 7.88 2.43
C GLY A 57 -17.74 7.37 3.19
N GLU A 58 -18.71 6.80 2.47
CA GLU A 58 -19.93 6.23 3.04
C GLU A 58 -19.82 4.75 3.41
N ILE A 59 -18.73 4.08 3.00
CA ILE A 59 -18.51 2.65 3.26
C ILE A 59 -17.48 2.44 4.37
N THR A 60 -17.47 1.23 4.93
CA THR A 60 -16.44 0.78 5.87
C THR A 60 -15.64 -0.32 5.20
N VAL A 61 -14.31 -0.22 5.26
CA VAL A 61 -13.40 -1.15 4.59
C VAL A 61 -12.36 -1.69 5.58
N PRO A 62 -11.89 -2.95 5.41
CA PRO A 62 -10.74 -3.43 6.16
C PRO A 62 -9.50 -2.61 5.78
N ALA A 63 -8.69 -2.26 6.76
CA ALA A 63 -7.45 -1.54 6.54
C ALA A 63 -6.34 -2.08 7.45
N PRO A 64 -5.06 -1.93 7.06
CA PRO A 64 -3.94 -2.24 7.91
C PRO A 64 -4.01 -1.53 9.26
N ARG A 65 -3.45 -2.16 10.29
CA ARG A 65 -3.33 -1.58 11.63
C ARG A 65 -2.35 -0.41 11.62
N ASP A 66 -2.30 0.29 12.75
CA ASP A 66 -1.29 1.32 13.06
C ASP A 66 -1.30 2.51 12.08
N GLY A 67 -2.46 2.75 11.45
CA GLY A 67 -2.73 3.94 10.65
C GLY A 67 -1.81 4.08 9.45
N ILE A 68 -0.81 4.95 9.56
CA ILE A 68 0.11 5.27 8.48
C ILE A 68 1.31 4.32 8.38
N GLU A 69 1.45 3.37 9.30
CA GLU A 69 2.68 2.58 9.43
C GLU A 69 3.01 1.80 8.15
N ILE A 70 2.03 1.14 7.53
CA ILE A 70 2.24 0.43 6.26
C ILE A 70 2.72 1.36 5.13
N GLN A 71 2.36 2.65 5.16
CA GLN A 71 2.77 3.61 4.14
C GLN A 71 4.27 3.87 4.20
N LYS A 72 4.90 3.78 5.37
CA LYS A 72 6.36 3.92 5.51
C LYS A 72 7.12 2.81 4.80
N TYR A 73 6.53 1.62 4.73
CA TYR A 73 7.08 0.48 3.99
C TYR A 73 6.83 0.60 2.48
N LEU A 74 5.61 0.96 2.07
CA LEU A 74 5.23 1.03 0.65
C LEU A 74 5.73 2.30 -0.06
N PHE A 75 5.99 3.38 0.69
CA PHE A 75 6.38 4.69 0.16
C PHE A 75 7.51 5.32 1.00
N PRO A 76 8.67 4.65 1.12
CA PRO A 76 9.72 5.03 2.07
C PRO A 76 10.22 6.48 1.91
N TYR A 77 10.15 7.03 0.70
CA TYR A 77 10.61 8.39 0.37
C TYR A 77 9.48 9.45 0.28
N SER A 78 8.24 9.07 0.57
CA SER A 78 7.09 9.96 0.37
C SER A 78 5.90 9.73 1.29
N TRP A 79 5.99 8.81 2.25
CA TRP A 79 4.89 8.50 3.18
C TRP A 79 4.38 9.73 3.97
N TRP A 80 5.24 10.74 4.17
CA TRP A 80 4.89 11.99 4.88
C TRP A 80 4.30 13.07 3.95
N LYS A 81 4.31 12.86 2.64
CA LYS A 81 3.90 13.90 1.69
C LYS A 81 2.39 13.94 1.59
N GLU A 82 1.81 15.06 1.99
CA GLU A 82 0.41 15.36 1.70
C GLU A 82 0.28 15.77 0.23
N VAL A 83 -0.51 15.01 -0.54
CA VAL A 83 -0.75 15.29 -1.96
C VAL A 83 -2.23 15.61 -2.15
N THR A 84 -2.53 16.86 -2.46
CA THR A 84 -3.89 17.25 -2.89
C THR A 84 -4.15 16.71 -4.29
N PRO A 85 -5.18 15.88 -4.49
CA PRO A 85 -5.56 15.39 -5.82
C PRO A 85 -5.77 16.56 -6.78
N LEU A 86 -5.36 16.38 -8.04
CA LEU A 86 -5.35 17.46 -9.05
C LEU A 86 -6.71 18.17 -9.14
N ASN A 87 -7.81 17.41 -9.14
CA ASN A 87 -9.18 17.92 -9.25
C ASN A 87 -9.74 18.49 -7.94
N CYS A 88 -8.97 18.45 -6.85
CA CYS A 88 -9.34 19.00 -5.54
C CYS A 88 -8.49 20.22 -5.16
N ARG A 89 -7.61 20.69 -6.06
CA ARG A 89 -6.84 21.92 -5.84
C ARG A 89 -7.76 23.12 -6.00
N ILE A 90 -7.88 23.93 -4.95
CA ILE A 90 -8.56 25.23 -5.05
C ILE A 90 -7.73 26.08 -6.00
N THR A 91 -8.31 26.45 -7.13
CA THR A 91 -7.67 27.39 -8.07
C THR A 91 -7.86 28.78 -7.47
N THR A 92 -6.88 29.29 -6.74
CA THR A 92 -6.83 30.73 -6.45
C THR A 92 -6.36 31.41 -7.72
N GLU A 93 -7.26 32.18 -8.34
CA GLU A 93 -6.96 33.17 -9.38
C GLU A 93 -5.94 34.21 -8.89
#